data_AF-A0A5B1M460-F1
#
_entry.id   AF-A0A5B1M460-F1
#
_cell.length_a   1.000
_cell.length_b   1.000
_cell.length_c   1.000
_cell.angle_alpha   90.00
_cell.angle_beta   90.00
_cell.angle_gamma   90.00
#
_symmetry.space_group_name_H-M   'P 1'
#
loop_
_entity.id
_entity.type
_entity.pdbx_description
1 polymer ?
#
loop_
_entity_poly.entity_id
_entity_poly.type
_entity_poly.pdbx_seq_one_letter_code
_entity_poly.pdbx_strand_id
1 'polypeptide(L)'
;MTSYEERPTPPVEEQSHGAPEAPATPPIENQTTPPIEDEVSQPMEERVHSTYRYLRVIAVLPAVWLLLAMAVVWVVRGEVFDSISDYYGGPLRDVFVGALMASGICLVAYKGESKLEDYALNFAGINAFFVALVPNSFPDLLDEASAAEDAGEPLAVGSADLLQNLGIAVGTFVVVVGIFIVVDSLFFKWTRFSWAEQGRLANVLIGLSWVAEIVLAGVVLFVVVTTLAGDESTWAFTAVHFGAASLLVLNLAFAAASHAFPGRLRTAADAPADPRKIVAAFRFIVIAMTLGIVAACIAIPADVPYAVIAVEVWEIVLFIIFWILATRSEWRRAGAPA
;
A
#
# COMPACT_ATOMS: atom_id res chain seq x y z
N MET A 1 -79.06 93.77 -20.62
CA MET A 1 -79.01 92.43 -21.25
C MET A 1 -77.72 91.79 -20.78
N THR A 2 -77.65 90.65 -20.12
CA THR A 2 -78.59 89.68 -19.56
C THR A 2 -77.72 88.83 -18.64
N SER A 3 -78.28 88.37 -17.52
CA SER A 3 -77.57 87.80 -16.38
C SER A 3 -76.90 86.45 -16.65
N TYR A 4 -75.76 86.30 -15.98
CA TYR A 4 -74.96 85.10 -15.70
C TYR A 4 -75.76 83.93 -15.08
N GLU A 5 -75.47 82.72 -15.53
CA GLU A 5 -75.33 81.51 -14.70
C GLU A 5 -74.53 80.46 -15.48
N GLU A 6 -73.42 79.96 -14.91
CA GLU A 6 -73.12 78.52 -14.83
C GLU A 6 -71.88 78.26 -13.93
N ARG A 7 -72.01 77.21 -13.11
CA ARG A 7 -71.16 76.79 -11.96
C ARG A 7 -70.09 75.76 -12.40
N PRO A 8 -69.37 75.09 -11.47
CA PRO A 8 -68.22 75.54 -10.67
C PRO A 8 -66.93 74.73 -11.02
N THR A 9 -65.78 75.22 -10.56
CA THR A 9 -64.43 74.66 -10.77
C THR A 9 -64.13 73.37 -9.97
N PRO A 10 -63.41 72.39 -10.54
CA PRO A 10 -62.56 71.45 -9.79
C PRO A 10 -61.07 71.89 -9.81
N PRO A 11 -60.21 71.37 -8.90
CA PRO A 11 -58.89 71.91 -8.65
C PRO A 11 -57.86 71.55 -9.74
N VAL A 12 -56.89 72.45 -9.91
CA VAL A 12 -55.75 72.34 -10.83
C VAL A 12 -54.80 71.23 -10.36
N GLU A 13 -54.52 70.25 -11.23
CA GLU A 13 -53.46 69.27 -11.04
C GLU A 13 -52.08 69.94 -11.17
N GLU A 14 -51.29 69.89 -10.10
CA GLU A 14 -49.91 70.34 -10.08
C GLU A 14 -49.00 69.18 -10.56
N GLN A 15 -48.68 69.14 -11.85
CA GLN A 15 -47.67 68.23 -12.40
C GLN A 15 -46.27 68.74 -12.04
N SER A 16 -45.74 68.27 -10.90
CA SER A 16 -44.32 68.35 -10.57
C SER A 16 -43.53 67.40 -11.47
N HIS A 17 -42.77 67.94 -12.42
CA HIS A 17 -41.77 67.19 -13.19
C HIS A 17 -40.62 66.78 -12.25
N GLY A 18 -40.74 65.59 -11.66
CA GLY A 18 -39.65 64.89 -10.97
C GLY A 18 -38.57 64.44 -11.96
N ALA A 19 -37.30 64.59 -11.55
CA ALA A 19 -36.11 64.14 -12.26
C ALA A 19 -36.16 62.64 -12.60
N PRO A 20 -35.47 62.17 -13.67
CA PRO A 20 -35.43 60.77 -14.01
C PRO A 20 -34.78 59.95 -12.88
N GLU A 21 -35.56 59.06 -12.27
CA GLU A 21 -35.08 58.03 -11.35
C GLU A 21 -34.02 57.18 -12.06
N ALA A 22 -32.81 57.14 -11.50
CA ALA A 22 -31.79 56.19 -11.90
C ALA A 22 -32.33 54.76 -11.69
N PRO A 23 -32.06 53.81 -12.61
CA PRO A 23 -32.51 52.44 -12.43
C PRO A 23 -31.93 51.91 -11.11
N ALA A 24 -32.83 51.41 -10.24
CA ALA A 24 -32.47 50.85 -8.96
C ALA A 24 -31.37 49.81 -9.16
N THR A 25 -30.20 50.04 -8.56
CA THR A 25 -29.19 48.99 -8.37
C THR A 25 -29.88 47.80 -7.72
N PRO A 26 -29.79 46.59 -8.30
CA PRO A 26 -30.35 45.42 -7.65
C PRO A 26 -29.70 45.28 -6.26
N PRO A 27 -30.39 44.68 -5.28
CA PRO A 27 -29.81 44.45 -3.98
C PRO A 27 -28.48 43.74 -4.19
N ILE A 28 -27.41 44.22 -3.56
CA ILE A 28 -26.18 43.44 -3.43
C ILE A 28 -26.60 42.26 -2.57
N GLU A 29 -27.05 41.19 -3.22
CA GLU A 29 -27.14 39.88 -2.61
C GLU A 29 -25.76 39.65 -2.03
N ASN A 30 -25.72 39.49 -0.70
CA ASN A 30 -24.51 39.24 0.05
C ASN A 30 -24.01 37.86 -0.40
N GLN A 31 -23.40 37.82 -1.59
CA GLN A 31 -22.50 36.76 -1.99
C GLN A 31 -21.37 36.88 -0.99
N THR A 32 -21.51 36.13 0.10
CA THR A 32 -20.38 35.73 0.90
C THR A 32 -19.43 35.04 -0.06
N THR A 33 -18.55 35.82 -0.69
CA THR A 33 -17.31 35.30 -1.23
C THR A 33 -16.75 34.42 -0.13
N PRO A 34 -16.57 33.11 -0.37
CA PRO A 34 -15.97 32.26 0.64
C PRO A 34 -14.66 32.94 1.08
N PRO A 35 -14.31 32.91 2.38
CA PRO A 35 -13.02 33.39 2.84
C PRO A 35 -11.93 32.90 1.88
N ILE A 36 -10.97 33.74 1.52
CA ILE A 36 -9.89 33.38 0.58
C ILE A 36 -9.18 32.06 0.99
N GLU A 37 -9.21 31.74 2.29
CA GLU A 37 -8.77 30.46 2.86
C GLU A 37 -9.57 29.24 2.36
N ASP A 38 -10.88 29.34 2.17
CA ASP A 38 -11.75 28.28 1.66
C ASP A 38 -11.55 28.04 0.15
N GLU A 39 -11.27 29.09 -0.62
CA GLU A 39 -11.07 28.99 -2.08
C GLU A 39 -9.67 28.43 -2.45
N VAL A 40 -8.65 28.68 -1.62
CA VAL A 40 -7.29 28.12 -1.79
C VAL A 40 -7.15 26.71 -1.19
N SER A 41 -7.93 26.39 -0.15
CA SER A 41 -7.89 25.06 0.49
C SER A 41 -8.55 23.98 -0.35
N GLN A 42 -9.64 24.26 -1.07
CA GLN A 42 -10.33 23.27 -1.90
C GLN A 42 -9.46 22.67 -3.02
N PRO A 43 -8.68 23.44 -3.82
CA PRO A 43 -7.78 22.90 -4.83
C PRO A 43 -6.62 22.07 -4.27
N MET A 44 -6.25 22.29 -3.00
CA MET A 44 -5.20 21.50 -2.32
C MET A 44 -5.78 20.18 -1.82
N GLU A 45 -6.93 20.23 -1.14
CA GLU A 45 -7.65 19.06 -0.66
C GLU A 45 -8.00 18.10 -1.82
N GLU A 46 -8.48 18.63 -2.94
CA GLU A 46 -8.74 17.83 -4.15
C GLU A 46 -7.48 17.12 -4.67
N ARG A 47 -6.33 17.80 -4.69
CA ARG A 47 -5.04 17.19 -5.09
C ARG A 47 -4.60 16.10 -4.12
N VAL A 48 -4.76 16.30 -2.82
CA VAL A 48 -4.43 15.30 -1.80
C VAL A 48 -5.31 14.06 -1.97
N HIS A 49 -6.63 14.23 -2.08
CA HIS A 49 -7.55 13.11 -2.31
C HIS A 49 -7.29 12.39 -3.62
N SER A 50 -7.04 13.13 -4.71
CA SER A 50 -6.72 12.53 -6.00
C SER A 50 -5.45 11.70 -5.92
N THR A 51 -4.39 12.24 -5.30
CA THR A 51 -3.11 11.52 -5.12
C THR A 51 -3.31 10.24 -4.33
N TYR A 52 -4.07 10.29 -3.24
CA TYR A 52 -4.39 9.12 -2.43
C TYR A 52 -5.19 8.06 -3.21
N ARG A 53 -6.19 8.48 -4.01
CA ARG A 53 -6.96 7.57 -4.87
C ARG A 53 -6.09 6.91 -5.94
N TYR A 54 -5.19 7.67 -6.58
CA TYR A 54 -4.23 7.12 -7.52
C TYR A 54 -3.32 6.10 -6.85
N LEU A 55 -2.79 6.42 -5.66
CA LEU A 55 -1.93 5.51 -4.89
C LEU A 55 -2.61 4.15 -4.66
N ARG A 56 -3.89 4.14 -4.27
CA ARG A 56 -4.65 2.88 -4.10
C ARG A 56 -4.79 2.10 -5.40
N VAL A 57 -5.03 2.76 -6.51
CA VAL A 57 -5.15 2.10 -7.83
C VAL A 57 -3.81 1.53 -8.27
N ILE A 58 -2.72 2.29 -8.17
CA ILE A 58 -1.40 1.83 -8.64
C ILE A 58 -0.82 0.74 -7.74
N ALA A 59 -1.16 0.70 -6.45
CA ALA A 59 -0.62 -0.29 -5.50
C ALA A 59 -0.88 -1.75 -5.90
N VAL A 60 -1.97 -2.01 -6.64
CA VAL A 60 -2.32 -3.38 -7.07
C VAL A 60 -1.76 -3.76 -8.45
N LEU A 61 -1.37 -2.76 -9.26
CA LEU A 61 -0.93 -2.98 -10.64
C LEU A 61 0.34 -3.84 -10.74
N PRO A 62 1.37 -3.68 -9.88
CA PRO A 62 2.56 -4.52 -9.95
C PRO A 62 2.26 -6.00 -9.74
N ALA A 63 1.40 -6.34 -8.76
CA ALA A 63 0.97 -7.71 -8.51
C ALA A 63 0.19 -8.31 -9.70
N VAL A 64 -0.73 -7.52 -10.28
CA VAL A 64 -1.46 -7.92 -11.49
C VAL A 64 -0.51 -8.14 -12.67
N TRP A 65 0.48 -7.25 -12.84
CA TRP A 65 1.46 -7.36 -13.90
C TRP A 65 2.33 -8.62 -13.76
N LEU A 66 2.77 -8.93 -12.54
CA LEU A 66 3.51 -10.16 -12.24
C LEU A 66 2.72 -11.41 -12.62
N LEU A 67 1.46 -11.52 -12.14
CA LEU A 67 0.60 -12.66 -12.46
C LEU A 67 0.32 -12.78 -13.97
N LEU A 68 0.13 -11.64 -14.66
CA LEU A 68 -0.06 -11.62 -16.10
C LEU A 68 1.20 -12.10 -16.85
N ALA A 69 2.37 -11.65 -16.44
CA ALA A 69 3.64 -12.07 -17.06
C ALA A 69 3.87 -13.58 -16.88
N MET A 70 3.63 -14.11 -15.68
CA MET A 70 3.69 -15.55 -15.42
C MET A 70 2.70 -16.33 -16.30
N ALA A 71 1.45 -15.88 -16.41
CA ALA A 71 0.44 -16.52 -17.24
C ALA A 71 0.84 -16.52 -18.73
N VAL A 72 1.42 -15.42 -19.22
CA VAL A 72 1.93 -15.34 -20.61
C VAL A 72 3.08 -16.30 -20.83
N VAL A 73 4.04 -16.39 -19.91
CA VAL A 73 5.16 -17.35 -20.01
C VAL A 73 4.65 -18.77 -20.03
N TRP A 74 3.71 -19.11 -19.14
CA TRP A 74 3.09 -20.43 -19.13
C TRP A 74 2.43 -20.78 -20.47
N VAL A 75 1.63 -19.86 -21.04
CA VAL A 75 0.93 -20.10 -22.31
C VAL A 75 1.88 -20.20 -23.50
N VAL A 76 2.92 -19.36 -23.55
CA VAL A 76 3.82 -19.26 -24.71
C VAL A 76 4.92 -20.31 -24.67
N ARG A 77 5.43 -20.65 -23.48
CA ARG A 77 6.60 -21.52 -23.31
C ARG A 77 6.29 -22.86 -22.64
N GLY A 78 5.13 -23.00 -21.99
CA GLY A 78 4.81 -24.19 -21.20
C GLY A 78 5.63 -24.31 -19.91
N GLU A 79 6.33 -23.25 -19.52
CA GLU A 79 7.21 -23.22 -18.34
C GLU A 79 6.40 -22.77 -17.12
N VAL A 80 6.46 -23.56 -16.04
CA VAL A 80 5.91 -23.23 -14.71
C VAL A 80 6.95 -23.65 -13.68
N PHE A 81 7.32 -22.71 -12.82
CA PHE A 81 8.24 -22.95 -11.70
C PHE A 81 7.49 -23.38 -10.43
N ASP A 82 8.21 -23.89 -9.44
CA ASP A 82 7.63 -24.39 -8.20
C ASP A 82 7.22 -23.26 -7.23
N SER A 83 7.84 -22.09 -7.36
CA SER A 83 7.48 -20.84 -6.66
C SER A 83 7.50 -19.61 -7.59
N ILE A 84 6.90 -18.51 -7.14
CA ILE A 84 6.99 -17.20 -7.80
C ILE A 84 8.41 -16.65 -7.69
N SER A 85 9.12 -16.90 -6.58
CA SER A 85 10.49 -16.41 -6.42
C SER A 85 11.51 -17.14 -7.30
N ASP A 86 11.20 -18.34 -7.80
CA ASP A 86 12.10 -19.06 -8.75
C ASP A 86 12.27 -18.32 -10.07
N TYR A 87 11.30 -17.46 -10.44
CA TYR A 87 11.42 -16.59 -11.60
C TYR A 87 12.57 -15.56 -11.47
N TYR A 88 13.15 -15.39 -10.28
CA TYR A 88 14.35 -14.59 -10.05
C TYR A 88 15.53 -15.09 -10.89
N GLY A 89 15.76 -16.40 -10.95
CA GLY A 89 16.83 -16.99 -11.75
C GLY A 89 16.50 -17.07 -13.25
N GLY A 90 15.26 -16.78 -13.62
CA GLY A 90 14.70 -17.01 -14.95
C GLY A 90 14.49 -15.75 -15.80
N PRO A 91 13.79 -15.89 -16.94
CA PRO A 91 13.56 -14.81 -17.90
C PRO A 91 12.59 -13.72 -17.39
N LEU A 92 11.89 -13.95 -16.28
CA LEU A 92 10.99 -12.97 -15.66
C LEU A 92 11.61 -12.24 -14.47
N ARG A 93 12.92 -12.36 -14.23
CA ARG A 93 13.62 -11.69 -13.13
C ARG A 93 13.26 -10.21 -13.01
N ASP A 94 13.35 -9.48 -14.10
CA ASP A 94 13.13 -8.03 -14.10
C ASP A 94 11.67 -7.67 -13.76
N VAL A 95 10.72 -8.51 -14.20
CA VAL A 95 9.30 -8.34 -13.87
C VAL A 95 9.05 -8.66 -12.39
N PHE A 96 9.62 -9.76 -11.89
CA PHE A 96 9.51 -10.16 -10.50
C PHE A 96 10.08 -9.10 -9.55
N VAL A 97 11.34 -8.71 -9.76
CA VAL A 97 12.02 -7.69 -8.95
C VAL A 97 11.30 -6.34 -9.08
N GLY A 98 11.00 -5.92 -10.31
CA GLY A 98 10.30 -4.65 -10.55
C GLY A 98 8.92 -4.59 -9.89
N ALA A 99 8.16 -5.68 -9.94
CA ALA A 99 6.85 -5.74 -9.33
C ALA A 99 6.89 -5.65 -7.81
N LEU A 100 7.83 -6.36 -7.17
CA LEU A 100 7.99 -6.31 -5.71
C LEU A 100 8.50 -4.95 -5.22
N MET A 101 9.47 -4.35 -5.94
CA MET A 101 9.96 -3.00 -5.64
C MET A 101 8.84 -1.97 -5.72
N ALA A 102 8.06 -1.99 -6.80
CA ALA A 102 6.93 -1.08 -6.97
C ALA A 102 5.82 -1.31 -5.93
N SER A 103 5.52 -2.57 -5.61
CA SER A 103 4.58 -2.92 -4.53
C SER A 103 5.08 -2.37 -3.19
N GLY A 104 6.36 -2.59 -2.87
CA GLY A 104 6.99 -2.16 -1.63
C GLY A 104 6.83 -0.65 -1.40
N ILE A 105 7.15 0.15 -2.41
CA ILE A 105 6.97 1.61 -2.38
C ILE A 105 5.51 1.98 -2.13
N CYS A 106 4.57 1.38 -2.88
CA CYS A 106 3.16 1.70 -2.76
C CYS A 106 2.59 1.35 -1.38
N LEU A 107 2.99 0.20 -0.82
CA LEU A 107 2.53 -0.28 0.48
C LEU A 107 3.05 0.61 1.63
N VAL A 108 4.30 1.06 1.56
CA VAL A 108 4.88 1.99 2.57
C VAL A 108 4.26 3.40 2.47
N ALA A 109 4.03 3.87 1.24
CA ALA A 109 3.46 5.19 0.98
C ALA A 109 1.99 5.27 1.40
N TYR A 110 1.25 4.17 1.29
CA TYR A 110 -0.16 4.13 1.62
C TYR A 110 -0.38 4.20 3.13
N LYS A 111 -1.25 5.12 3.55
CA LYS A 111 -1.71 5.24 4.94
C LYS A 111 -3.15 4.71 5.03
N GLY A 112 -3.30 3.66 5.80
CA GLY A 112 -4.55 2.93 6.01
C GLY A 112 -5.50 3.64 6.96
N GLU A 113 -6.62 2.98 7.21
CA GLU A 113 -7.70 3.49 8.07
C GLU A 113 -7.50 3.12 9.54
N SER A 114 -6.44 2.38 9.87
CA SER A 114 -6.12 1.98 11.22
C SER A 114 -4.62 1.82 11.42
N LYS A 115 -4.17 1.93 12.67
CA LYS A 115 -2.75 1.75 13.00
C LYS A 115 -2.23 0.35 12.71
N LEU A 116 -3.06 -0.68 12.90
CA LEU A 116 -2.69 -2.04 12.51
C LEU A 116 -2.43 -2.13 11.01
N GLU A 117 -3.33 -1.59 10.20
CA GLU A 117 -3.18 -1.57 8.73
C GLU A 117 -1.92 -0.81 8.31
N ASP A 118 -1.68 0.37 8.89
CA ASP A 118 -0.46 1.14 8.64
C ASP A 118 0.81 0.32 8.90
N TYR A 119 0.94 -0.28 10.08
CA TYR A 119 2.14 -1.07 10.41
C TYR A 119 2.29 -2.29 9.52
N ALA A 120 1.20 -3.01 9.32
CA ALA A 120 1.19 -4.21 8.50
C ALA A 120 1.62 -3.88 7.06
N LEU A 121 1.08 -2.83 6.44
CA LEU A 121 1.46 -2.46 5.07
C LEU A 121 2.89 -1.90 4.98
N ASN A 122 3.36 -1.14 5.97
CA ASN A 122 4.76 -0.70 6.01
C ASN A 122 5.73 -1.89 6.09
N PHE A 123 5.46 -2.84 6.98
CA PHE A 123 6.29 -4.04 7.13
C PHE A 123 6.21 -4.95 5.91
N ALA A 124 5.02 -5.19 5.37
CA ALA A 124 4.84 -5.89 4.10
C ALA A 124 5.67 -5.22 2.99
N GLY A 125 5.62 -3.89 2.90
CA GLY A 125 6.36 -3.16 1.89
C GLY A 125 7.87 -3.30 2.03
N ILE A 126 8.42 -3.17 3.24
CA ILE A 126 9.85 -3.41 3.52
C ILE A 126 10.25 -4.85 3.20
N ASN A 127 9.43 -5.83 3.59
CA ASN A 127 9.67 -7.23 3.30
C ASN A 127 9.67 -7.53 1.79
N ALA A 128 8.81 -6.88 1.00
CA ALA A 128 8.83 -7.01 -0.46
C ALA A 128 10.19 -6.60 -1.06
N PHE A 129 10.85 -5.56 -0.53
CA PHE A 129 12.21 -5.20 -0.96
C PHE A 129 13.23 -6.28 -0.64
N PHE A 130 13.18 -6.89 0.55
CA PHE A 130 14.10 -7.99 0.89
C PHE A 130 13.91 -9.20 -0.03
N VAL A 131 12.66 -9.58 -0.33
CA VAL A 131 12.35 -10.64 -1.29
C VAL A 131 12.87 -10.31 -2.70
N ALA A 132 12.84 -9.04 -3.10
CA ALA A 132 13.32 -8.58 -4.39
C ALA A 132 14.86 -8.44 -4.48
N LEU A 133 15.54 -8.14 -3.37
CA LEU A 133 16.98 -7.91 -3.33
C LEU A 133 17.78 -9.18 -3.04
N VAL A 134 17.20 -10.14 -2.30
CA VAL A 134 17.86 -11.39 -1.93
C VAL A 134 17.30 -12.50 -2.82
N PRO A 135 18.06 -13.04 -3.79
CA PRO A 135 17.59 -14.15 -4.62
C PRO A 135 17.33 -15.40 -3.79
N ASN A 136 16.26 -16.14 -4.08
CA ASN A 136 16.00 -17.43 -3.43
C ASN A 136 17.05 -18.49 -3.82
N SER A 137 17.57 -18.40 -5.05
CA SER A 137 18.59 -19.25 -5.65
C SER A 137 20.01 -18.77 -5.37
N PHE A 138 20.20 -17.81 -4.47
CA PHE A 138 21.53 -17.29 -4.16
C PHE A 138 22.51 -18.37 -3.66
N PRO A 139 22.10 -19.33 -2.80
CA PRO A 139 22.95 -20.46 -2.44
C PRO A 139 23.45 -21.24 -3.65
N ASP A 140 22.57 -21.60 -4.57
CA ASP A 140 22.93 -22.36 -5.78
C ASP A 140 23.89 -21.57 -6.67
N LEU A 141 23.65 -20.28 -6.85
CA LEU A 141 24.53 -19.38 -7.60
C LEU A 141 25.93 -19.27 -6.98
N LEU A 142 26.02 -19.27 -5.64
CA LEU A 142 27.28 -19.21 -4.94
C LEU A 142 28.05 -20.52 -5.08
N ASP A 143 27.37 -21.66 -4.90
CA ASP A 143 27.97 -22.99 -5.05
C ASP A 143 28.47 -23.23 -6.49
N GLU A 144 27.70 -22.82 -7.50
CA GLU A 144 28.09 -22.90 -8.91
C GLU A 144 29.32 -22.02 -9.21
N ALA A 145 29.36 -20.80 -8.68
CA ALA A 145 30.49 -19.89 -8.86
C ALA A 145 31.77 -20.45 -8.20
N SER A 146 31.68 -20.91 -6.95
CA SER A 146 32.82 -21.49 -6.23
C SER A 146 33.35 -22.74 -6.93
N ALA A 147 32.47 -23.62 -7.42
CA ALA A 147 32.89 -24.81 -8.16
C ALA A 147 33.61 -24.48 -9.48
N ALA A 148 33.17 -23.44 -10.19
CA ALA A 148 33.81 -22.99 -11.42
C ALA A 148 35.16 -22.30 -11.14
N GLU A 149 35.29 -21.55 -10.04
CA GLU A 149 36.56 -20.98 -9.58
C GLU A 149 37.59 -22.08 -9.27
N ASP A 150 37.17 -23.11 -8.52
CA ASP A 150 38.00 -24.27 -8.20
C ASP A 150 38.45 -25.04 -9.45
N ALA A 151 37.61 -25.10 -10.48
CA ALA A 151 37.92 -25.70 -11.78
C ALA A 151 38.83 -24.82 -12.66
N GLY A 152 39.08 -23.56 -12.27
CA GLY A 152 39.83 -22.60 -13.07
C GLY A 152 39.09 -22.14 -14.33
N GLU A 153 37.77 -22.26 -14.35
CA GLU A 153 36.94 -21.83 -15.47
C GLU A 153 36.87 -20.30 -15.53
N PRO A 154 36.86 -19.70 -16.73
CA PRO A 154 36.73 -18.25 -16.87
C PRO A 154 35.33 -17.80 -16.46
N LEU A 155 35.23 -17.12 -15.31
CA LEU A 155 33.99 -16.57 -14.79
C LEU A 155 33.86 -15.07 -15.11
N ALA A 156 32.64 -14.65 -15.44
CA ALA A 156 32.32 -13.23 -15.59
C ALA A 156 32.17 -12.51 -14.23
N VAL A 157 31.73 -13.23 -13.20
CA VAL A 157 31.53 -12.75 -11.82
C VAL A 157 31.90 -13.90 -10.89
N GLY A 158 32.81 -13.65 -9.95
CA GLY A 158 33.25 -14.66 -8.98
C GLY A 158 32.33 -14.80 -7.76
N SER A 159 32.57 -15.81 -6.92
CA SER A 159 31.85 -16.06 -5.67
C SER A 159 31.95 -14.87 -4.70
N ALA A 160 33.16 -14.33 -4.54
CA ALA A 160 33.44 -13.15 -3.72
C ALA A 160 32.70 -11.90 -4.23
N ASP A 161 32.61 -11.72 -5.55
CA ASP A 161 31.88 -10.61 -6.15
C ASP A 161 30.37 -10.75 -5.92
N LEU A 162 29.82 -11.97 -5.99
CA LEU A 162 28.40 -12.23 -5.68
C LEU A 162 28.07 -11.87 -4.24
N LEU A 163 28.88 -12.33 -3.27
CA LEU A 163 28.71 -12.00 -1.85
C LEU A 163 28.82 -10.51 -1.60
N GLN A 164 29.82 -9.85 -2.18
CA GLN A 164 30.03 -8.41 -2.02
C GLN A 164 28.86 -7.61 -2.63
N ASN A 165 28.41 -7.96 -3.82
CA ASN A 165 27.31 -7.28 -4.50
C ASN A 165 26.00 -7.41 -3.71
N LEU A 166 25.71 -8.60 -3.18
CA LEU A 166 24.54 -8.81 -2.32
C LEU A 166 24.66 -8.02 -1.01
N GLY A 167 25.81 -8.06 -0.35
CA GLY A 167 26.09 -7.30 0.86
C GLY A 167 25.94 -5.78 0.66
N ILE A 168 26.41 -5.25 -0.48
CA ILE A 168 26.22 -3.84 -0.87
C ILE A 168 24.74 -3.54 -1.10
N ALA A 169 24.02 -4.37 -1.86
CA ALA A 169 22.61 -4.15 -2.17
C ALA A 169 21.74 -4.15 -0.91
N VAL A 170 21.89 -5.16 -0.05
CA VAL A 170 21.14 -5.27 1.21
C VAL A 170 21.58 -4.19 2.21
N GLY A 171 22.89 -3.97 2.36
CA GLY A 171 23.43 -2.98 3.29
C GLY A 171 23.00 -1.55 2.95
N THR A 172 23.06 -1.16 1.67
CA THR A 172 22.59 0.16 1.22
C THR A 172 21.08 0.32 1.41
N PHE A 173 20.29 -0.72 1.16
CA PHE A 173 18.85 -0.70 1.44
C PHE A 173 18.54 -0.52 2.93
N VAL A 174 19.24 -1.24 3.83
CA VAL A 174 19.10 -1.06 5.29
C VAL A 174 19.41 0.38 5.71
N VAL A 175 20.46 0.99 5.14
CA VAL A 175 20.78 2.40 5.39
C VAL A 175 19.64 3.32 4.93
N VAL A 176 19.06 3.10 3.74
CA VAL A 176 17.92 3.87 3.23
C VAL A 176 16.70 3.72 4.13
N VAL A 177 16.39 2.52 4.60
CA VAL A 177 15.30 2.29 5.57
C VAL A 177 15.57 3.03 6.88
N GLY A 178 16.80 3.01 7.38
CA GLY A 178 17.19 3.76 8.57
C GLY A 178 17.02 5.28 8.40
N ILE A 179 17.45 5.83 7.26
CA ILE A 179 17.24 7.24 6.90
C ILE A 179 15.75 7.56 6.84
N PHE A 180 14.96 6.72 6.16
CA PHE A 180 13.51 6.89 6.07
C PHE A 180 12.86 6.95 7.45
N ILE A 181 13.18 6.03 8.37
CA ILE A 181 12.66 6.02 9.74
C ILE A 181 13.03 7.31 10.48
N VAL A 182 14.27 7.76 10.36
CA VAL A 182 14.73 9.01 10.99
C VAL A 182 13.96 10.22 10.44
N VAL A 183 13.91 10.37 9.11
CA VAL A 183 13.18 11.46 8.45
C VAL A 183 11.71 11.45 8.86
N ASP A 184 11.09 10.28 8.84
CA ASP A 184 9.68 10.14 9.16
C ASP A 184 9.38 10.47 10.64
N SER A 185 10.26 10.07 11.56
CA SER A 185 10.15 10.44 12.98
C SER A 185 10.28 11.95 13.22
N LEU A 186 11.11 12.65 12.44
CA LEU A 186 11.37 14.09 12.59
C LEU A 186 10.26 14.95 11.98
N PHE A 187 9.78 14.58 10.79
CA PHE A 187 8.86 15.42 10.01
C PHE A 187 7.40 15.00 10.13
N PHE A 188 7.13 13.70 10.21
CA PHE A 188 5.76 13.16 10.13
C PHE A 188 5.22 12.67 11.48
N LYS A 189 6.03 12.70 12.55
CA LYS A 189 5.65 12.35 13.95
C LYS A 189 5.02 10.94 14.10
N TRP A 190 5.32 10.02 13.19
CA TRP A 190 4.78 8.66 13.13
C TRP A 190 4.96 7.85 14.43
N THR A 191 5.98 8.18 15.23
CA THR A 191 6.37 7.44 16.44
C THR A 191 5.53 7.71 17.68
N ARG A 192 4.53 8.61 17.64
CA ARG A 192 3.59 8.77 18.78
C ARG A 192 2.49 7.71 18.77
N PHE A 193 2.88 6.45 18.59
CA PHE A 193 1.96 5.32 18.68
C PHE A 193 1.49 5.14 20.13
N SER A 194 0.23 5.46 20.36
CA SER A 194 -0.44 5.25 21.63
C SER A 194 -1.01 3.83 21.68
N TRP A 195 -0.24 2.88 22.24
CA TRP A 195 -0.71 1.51 22.51
C TRP A 195 -2.02 1.47 23.31
N ALA A 196 -2.25 2.51 24.13
CA ALA A 196 -3.41 2.62 25.01
C ALA A 196 -4.74 2.80 24.28
N GLU A 197 -4.72 3.30 23.04
CA GLU A 197 -5.94 3.60 22.28
C GLU A 197 -6.44 2.40 21.45
N GLN A 198 -5.58 1.41 21.24
CA GLN A 198 -5.87 0.28 20.35
C GLN A 198 -6.55 -0.88 21.08
N GLY A 199 -7.35 -1.66 20.35
CA GLY A 199 -7.94 -2.90 20.86
C GLY A 199 -6.87 -3.93 21.24
N ARG A 200 -7.15 -4.76 22.25
CA ARG A 200 -6.21 -5.80 22.73
C ARG A 200 -5.69 -6.69 21.60
N LEU A 201 -6.57 -7.09 20.69
CA LEU A 201 -6.19 -7.96 19.58
C LEU A 201 -5.26 -7.22 18.59
N ALA A 202 -5.52 -5.95 18.28
CA ALA A 202 -4.63 -5.15 17.43
C ALA A 202 -3.24 -5.04 18.05
N ASN A 203 -3.15 -4.75 19.35
CA ASN A 203 -1.86 -4.68 20.06
C ASN A 203 -1.09 -6.00 20.01
N VAL A 204 -1.78 -7.15 20.13
CA VAL A 204 -1.14 -8.46 20.01
C VAL A 204 -0.60 -8.68 18.60
N LEU A 205 -1.39 -8.39 17.56
CA LEU A 205 -0.94 -8.58 16.17
C LEU A 205 0.22 -7.63 15.79
N ILE A 206 0.14 -6.36 16.23
CA ILE A 206 1.22 -5.39 16.05
C ILE A 206 2.48 -5.87 16.78
N GLY A 207 2.36 -6.30 18.04
CA GLY A 207 3.48 -6.82 18.82
C GLY A 207 4.11 -8.07 18.20
N LEU A 208 3.31 -9.01 17.71
CA LEU A 208 3.79 -10.20 17.00
C LEU A 208 4.56 -9.81 15.73
N SER A 209 4.03 -8.87 14.95
CA SER A 209 4.71 -8.36 13.75
C SER A 209 6.05 -7.76 14.13
N TRP A 210 6.10 -6.83 15.10
CA TRP A 210 7.35 -6.24 15.56
C TRP A 210 8.39 -7.25 16.03
N VAL A 211 7.99 -8.25 16.81
CA VAL A 211 8.92 -9.29 17.26
C VAL A 211 9.51 -10.04 16.07
N ALA A 212 8.67 -10.42 15.10
CA ALA A 212 9.14 -11.12 13.91
C ALA A 212 10.04 -10.25 13.03
N GLU A 213 9.72 -8.96 12.85
CA GLU A 213 10.55 -8.01 12.11
C GLU A 213 11.91 -7.77 12.80
N ILE A 214 11.95 -7.71 14.13
CA ILE A 214 13.21 -7.59 14.89
C ILE A 214 14.07 -8.84 14.69
N VAL A 215 13.47 -10.03 14.70
CA VAL A 215 14.18 -11.28 14.43
C VAL A 215 14.75 -11.27 13.01
N LEU A 216 13.94 -10.91 12.00
CA LEU A 216 14.39 -10.80 10.61
C LEU A 216 15.51 -9.77 10.48
N ALA A 217 15.39 -8.59 11.10
CA ALA A 217 16.42 -7.56 11.09
C ALA A 217 17.74 -8.05 11.72
N GLY A 218 17.67 -8.87 12.76
CA GLY A 218 18.85 -9.54 13.34
C GLY A 218 19.53 -10.49 12.35
N VAL A 219 18.75 -11.28 11.60
CA VAL A 219 19.27 -12.17 10.54
C VAL A 219 19.85 -11.36 9.38
N VAL A 220 19.20 -10.28 8.95
CA VAL A 220 19.70 -9.37 7.91
C VAL A 220 21.01 -8.72 8.34
N LEU A 221 21.10 -8.24 9.59
CA LEU A 221 22.34 -7.68 10.11
C LEU A 221 23.46 -8.73 10.14
N PHE A 222 23.14 -9.95 10.55
CA PHE A 222 24.08 -11.07 10.49
C PHE A 222 24.59 -11.27 9.06
N VAL A 223 23.69 -11.37 8.07
CA VAL A 223 24.03 -11.48 6.64
C VAL A 223 24.95 -10.35 6.15
N VAL A 224 24.62 -9.10 6.48
CA VAL A 224 25.44 -7.95 6.07
C VAL A 224 26.83 -8.02 6.69
N VAL A 225 26.95 -8.40 7.96
CA VAL A 225 28.25 -8.51 8.64
C VAL A 225 29.07 -9.67 8.08
N THR A 226 28.45 -10.83 7.85
CA THR A 226 29.14 -12.04 7.35
C THR A 226 29.58 -11.87 5.90
N THR A 227 28.74 -11.31 5.03
CA THR A 227 29.11 -11.02 3.63
C THR A 227 30.26 -10.02 3.53
N LEU A 228 30.27 -8.97 4.36
CA LEU A 228 31.38 -8.02 4.43
C LEU A 228 32.67 -8.63 5.01
N ALA A 229 32.55 -9.69 5.81
CA ALA A 229 33.68 -10.44 6.35
C ALA A 229 34.17 -11.58 5.42
N GLY A 230 33.48 -11.82 4.29
CA GLY A 230 33.80 -12.88 3.33
C GLY A 230 33.37 -14.27 3.77
N ASP A 231 32.37 -14.39 4.63
CA ASP A 231 31.80 -15.68 5.06
C ASP A 231 30.74 -16.15 4.05
N GLU A 232 30.87 -17.40 3.62
CA GLU A 232 30.07 -18.04 2.56
C GLU A 232 28.84 -18.79 3.11
N SER A 233 28.48 -18.60 4.38
CA SER A 233 27.35 -19.31 5.00
C SER A 233 26.00 -19.04 4.31
N THR A 234 25.49 -20.03 3.59
CA THR A 234 24.33 -19.87 2.69
C THR A 234 22.97 -19.84 3.39
N TRP A 235 22.85 -20.49 4.55
CA TRP A 235 21.57 -20.64 5.27
C TRP A 235 20.90 -19.30 5.61
N ALA A 236 21.70 -18.27 5.86
CA ALA A 236 21.20 -16.97 6.29
C ALA A 236 20.50 -16.24 5.12
N PHE A 237 20.94 -16.43 3.88
CA PHE A 237 20.27 -15.86 2.69
C PHE A 237 18.91 -16.51 2.47
N THR A 238 18.85 -17.84 2.56
CA THR A 238 17.60 -18.61 2.54
C THR A 238 16.64 -18.11 3.62
N ALA A 239 17.13 -17.93 4.85
CA ALA A 239 16.33 -17.43 5.95
C ALA A 239 15.81 -16.00 5.72
N VAL A 240 16.63 -15.10 5.16
CA VAL A 240 16.18 -13.74 4.83
C VAL A 240 15.09 -13.77 3.76
N HIS A 241 15.30 -14.49 2.65
CA HIS A 241 14.31 -14.51 1.56
C HIS A 241 12.98 -15.11 2.01
N PHE A 242 12.99 -16.34 2.53
CA PHE A 242 11.75 -17.03 2.93
C PHE A 242 11.11 -16.41 4.18
N GLY A 243 11.92 -15.88 5.09
CA GLY A 243 11.44 -15.12 6.24
C GLY A 243 10.71 -13.84 5.81
N ALA A 244 11.32 -13.04 4.93
CA ALA A 244 10.71 -11.84 4.38
C ALA A 244 9.45 -12.16 3.56
N ALA A 245 9.46 -13.20 2.72
CA ALA A 245 8.28 -13.61 1.95
C ALA A 245 7.12 -14.04 2.86
N SER A 246 7.41 -14.79 3.91
CA SER A 246 6.40 -15.21 4.90
C SER A 246 5.82 -14.00 5.66
N LEU A 247 6.68 -13.07 6.07
CA LEU A 247 6.25 -11.85 6.77
C LEU A 247 5.52 -10.88 5.87
N LEU A 248 5.88 -10.80 4.58
CA LEU A 248 5.11 -10.08 3.57
C LEU A 248 3.66 -10.59 3.55
N VAL A 249 3.46 -11.89 3.31
CA VAL A 249 2.11 -12.48 3.24
C VAL A 249 1.35 -12.33 4.56
N LEU A 250 2.00 -12.60 5.70
CA LEU A 250 1.38 -12.49 7.02
C LEU A 250 0.90 -11.06 7.32
N ASN A 251 1.73 -10.06 7.03
CA ASN A 251 1.37 -8.67 7.24
C ASN A 251 0.24 -8.22 6.28
N LEU A 252 0.24 -8.67 5.01
CA LEU A 252 -0.91 -8.41 4.12
C LEU A 252 -2.22 -9.01 4.67
N ALA A 253 -2.16 -10.19 5.29
CA ALA A 253 -3.31 -10.79 5.96
C ALA A 253 -3.76 -9.98 7.18
N PHE A 254 -2.83 -9.39 7.96
CA PHE A 254 -3.16 -8.51 9.08
C PHE A 254 -3.81 -7.20 8.62
N ALA A 255 -3.34 -6.62 7.52
CA ALA A 255 -3.98 -5.46 6.91
C ALA A 255 -5.43 -5.79 6.50
N ALA A 256 -5.66 -6.94 5.83
CA ALA A 256 -7.00 -7.40 5.50
C ALA A 256 -7.87 -7.68 6.74
N ALA A 257 -7.28 -8.24 7.80
CA ALA A 257 -7.97 -8.51 9.06
C ALA A 257 -8.54 -7.24 9.70
N SER A 258 -7.83 -6.11 9.60
CA SER A 258 -8.29 -4.82 10.15
C SER A 258 -9.66 -4.40 9.59
N HIS A 259 -9.96 -4.72 8.32
CA HIS A 259 -11.25 -4.48 7.67
C HIS A 259 -12.30 -5.56 7.97
N ALA A 260 -11.87 -6.81 8.22
CA ALA A 260 -12.76 -7.92 8.55
C ALA A 260 -13.32 -7.84 9.98
N PHE A 261 -12.55 -7.30 10.92
CA PHE A 261 -12.89 -7.24 12.35
C PHE A 261 -12.76 -5.82 12.93
N PRO A 262 -13.47 -4.82 12.37
CA PRO A 262 -13.30 -3.41 12.73
C PRO A 262 -13.50 -3.17 14.23
N GLY A 263 -14.52 -3.75 14.85
CA GLY A 263 -14.79 -3.57 16.29
C GLY A 263 -13.76 -4.20 17.24
N ARG A 264 -12.80 -4.99 16.75
CA ARG A 264 -11.71 -5.56 17.57
C ARG A 264 -10.33 -4.99 17.21
N LEU A 265 -10.18 -4.51 15.98
CA LEU A 265 -8.88 -4.16 15.40
C LEU A 265 -8.74 -2.69 15.02
N ARG A 266 -9.81 -1.90 15.09
CA ARG A 266 -9.83 -0.45 14.81
C ARG A 266 -10.37 0.29 16.03
N THR A 267 -9.92 1.52 16.23
CA THR A 267 -10.52 2.37 17.26
C THR A 267 -11.90 2.88 16.81
N ALA A 268 -12.68 3.43 17.74
CA ALA A 268 -13.99 4.02 17.39
C ALA A 268 -13.84 5.24 16.45
N ALA A 269 -12.74 5.99 16.58
CA ALA A 269 -12.42 7.12 15.70
C ALA A 269 -12.02 6.66 14.29
N ASP A 270 -11.42 5.48 14.19
CA ASP A 270 -10.95 4.89 12.93
C ASP A 270 -12.10 4.28 12.10
N ALA A 271 -13.32 4.10 12.61
CA ALA A 271 -14.32 3.17 12.03
C ALA A 271 -15.66 3.81 11.62
N PRO A 272 -15.77 4.42 10.42
CA PRO A 272 -17.08 4.53 9.76
C PRO A 272 -17.63 3.13 9.47
N ALA A 273 -18.88 2.86 9.82
CA ALA A 273 -19.44 1.51 9.71
C ALA A 273 -19.64 1.08 8.25
N ASP A 274 -18.83 0.13 7.78
CA ASP A 274 -19.11 -0.55 6.51
C ASP A 274 -20.41 -1.36 6.57
N PRO A 275 -21.17 -1.45 5.47
CA PRO A 275 -22.31 -2.35 5.37
C PRO A 275 -21.93 -3.78 5.75
N ARG A 276 -22.82 -4.47 6.49
CA ARG A 276 -22.59 -5.86 6.95
C ARG A 276 -22.14 -6.82 5.84
N LYS A 277 -22.63 -6.63 4.62
CA LYS A 277 -22.26 -7.44 3.44
C LYS A 277 -20.79 -7.25 3.05
N ILE A 278 -20.26 -6.04 3.13
CA ILE A 278 -18.85 -5.73 2.81
C ILE A 278 -17.94 -6.31 3.89
N VAL A 279 -18.29 -6.13 5.16
CA VAL A 279 -17.55 -6.75 6.29
C VAL A 279 -17.53 -8.27 6.18
N ALA A 280 -18.65 -8.89 5.77
CA ALA A 280 -18.70 -10.34 5.54
C ALA A 280 -17.76 -10.78 4.40
N ALA A 281 -17.64 -10.00 3.32
CA ALA A 281 -16.69 -10.26 2.25
C ALA A 281 -15.24 -10.19 2.73
N PHE A 282 -14.87 -9.17 3.51
CA PHE A 282 -13.53 -9.08 4.11
C PHE A 282 -13.22 -10.27 5.03
N ARG A 283 -14.20 -10.71 5.84
CA ARG A 283 -14.04 -11.92 6.67
C ARG A 283 -13.81 -13.17 5.84
N PHE A 284 -14.56 -13.33 4.76
CA PHE A 284 -14.36 -14.45 3.84
C PHE A 284 -12.92 -14.44 3.29
N ILE A 285 -12.44 -13.29 2.84
CA ILE A 285 -11.07 -13.16 2.29
C ILE A 285 -10.03 -13.52 3.35
N VAL A 286 -10.12 -12.98 4.56
CA VAL A 286 -9.15 -13.26 5.64
C VAL A 286 -9.17 -14.73 6.04
N ILE A 287 -10.35 -15.37 6.07
CA ILE A 287 -10.46 -16.81 6.31
C ILE A 287 -9.80 -17.59 5.16
N ALA A 288 -10.04 -17.20 3.90
CA ALA A 288 -9.45 -17.84 2.73
C ALA A 288 -7.91 -17.70 2.68
N MET A 289 -7.37 -16.54 3.07
CA MET A 289 -5.92 -16.33 3.23
C MET A 289 -5.38 -17.21 4.36
N THR A 290 -6.06 -17.25 5.51
CA THR A 290 -5.63 -18.11 6.63
C THR A 290 -5.63 -19.59 6.22
N LEU A 291 -6.63 -20.03 5.45
CA LEU A 291 -6.69 -21.39 4.93
C LEU A 291 -5.58 -21.68 3.92
N GLY A 292 -5.19 -20.70 3.09
CA GLY A 292 -4.05 -20.82 2.17
C GLY A 292 -2.74 -21.04 2.95
N ILE A 293 -2.49 -20.23 3.98
CA ILE A 293 -1.34 -20.39 4.87
C ILE A 293 -1.34 -21.76 5.58
N VAL A 294 -2.49 -22.20 6.12
CA VAL A 294 -2.61 -23.52 6.76
C VAL A 294 -2.37 -24.64 5.75
N ALA A 295 -2.89 -24.52 4.53
CA ALA A 295 -2.65 -25.47 3.46
C ALA A 295 -1.16 -25.54 3.11
N ALA A 296 -0.45 -24.41 3.08
CA ALA A 296 0.99 -24.35 2.87
C ALA A 296 1.76 -25.13 3.94
N CYS A 297 1.42 -24.94 5.22
CA CYS A 297 2.06 -25.64 6.34
C CYS A 297 1.87 -27.17 6.30
N ILE A 298 0.89 -27.67 5.56
CA ILE A 298 0.61 -29.11 5.41
C ILE A 298 1.20 -29.65 4.10
N ALA A 299 0.97 -28.95 2.99
CA ALA A 299 1.30 -29.41 1.64
C ALA A 299 2.79 -29.30 1.33
N ILE A 300 3.46 -28.22 1.78
CA ILE A 300 4.89 -28.01 1.51
C ILE A 300 5.75 -29.09 2.20
N PRO A 301 5.59 -29.39 3.50
CA PRO A 301 6.36 -30.46 4.14
C PRO A 301 6.00 -31.87 3.65
N ALA A 302 4.89 -32.02 2.93
CA ALA A 302 4.46 -33.28 2.32
C ALA A 302 4.93 -33.43 0.86
N ASP A 303 5.81 -32.53 0.39
CA ASP A 303 6.36 -32.51 -0.97
C ASP A 303 5.28 -32.56 -2.06
N VAL A 304 4.14 -31.89 -1.82
CA VAL A 304 3.06 -31.80 -2.81
C VAL A 304 3.54 -30.94 -3.98
N PRO A 305 3.52 -31.45 -5.23
CA PRO A 305 3.97 -30.69 -6.40
C PRO A 305 3.24 -29.36 -6.54
N TYR A 306 3.98 -28.29 -6.87
CA TYR A 306 3.46 -26.94 -7.08
C TYR A 306 2.72 -26.33 -5.87
N ALA A 307 2.88 -26.88 -4.65
CA ALA A 307 2.18 -26.37 -3.49
C ALA A 307 2.57 -24.92 -3.16
N VAL A 308 3.84 -24.55 -3.32
CA VAL A 308 4.36 -23.21 -3.03
C VAL A 308 3.74 -22.19 -3.99
N ILE A 309 3.92 -22.36 -5.30
CA ILE A 309 3.36 -21.44 -6.31
C ILE A 309 1.83 -21.37 -6.22
N ALA A 310 1.14 -22.48 -5.93
CA ALA A 310 -0.31 -22.48 -5.77
C ALA A 310 -0.76 -21.59 -4.59
N VAL A 311 -0.08 -21.69 -3.45
CA VAL A 311 -0.34 -20.84 -2.28
C VAL A 311 0.02 -19.39 -2.57
N GLU A 312 1.16 -19.11 -3.18
CA GLU A 312 1.58 -17.73 -3.48
C GLU A 312 0.61 -17.04 -4.43
N VAL A 313 0.20 -17.70 -5.51
CA VAL A 313 -0.81 -17.17 -6.45
C VAL A 313 -2.15 -17.00 -5.74
N TRP A 314 -2.55 -17.94 -4.88
CA TRP A 314 -3.78 -17.85 -4.08
C TRP A 314 -3.79 -16.62 -3.18
N GLU A 315 -2.72 -16.41 -2.40
CA GLU A 315 -2.59 -15.27 -1.49
C GLU A 315 -2.56 -13.94 -2.25
N ILE A 316 -1.82 -13.85 -3.36
CA ILE A 316 -1.77 -12.63 -4.18
C ILE A 316 -3.15 -12.32 -4.78
N VAL A 317 -3.85 -13.31 -5.33
CA VAL A 317 -5.19 -13.11 -5.90
C VAL A 317 -6.17 -12.63 -4.83
N LEU A 318 -6.16 -13.25 -3.65
CA LEU A 318 -7.00 -12.82 -2.53
C LEU A 318 -6.67 -11.41 -2.07
N PHE A 319 -5.39 -11.05 -2.00
CA PHE A 319 -4.96 -9.70 -1.66
C PHE A 319 -5.42 -8.68 -2.71
N ILE A 320 -5.30 -8.98 -4.00
CA ILE A 320 -5.81 -8.13 -5.11
C ILE A 320 -7.32 -7.91 -4.94
N ILE A 321 -8.08 -8.97 -4.69
CA ILE A 321 -9.54 -8.88 -4.47
C ILE A 321 -9.86 -8.02 -3.24
N PHE A 322 -9.17 -8.26 -2.12
CA PHE A 322 -9.29 -7.44 -0.91
C PHE A 322 -9.04 -5.96 -1.23
N TRP A 323 -7.95 -5.65 -1.91
CA TRP A 323 -7.52 -4.29 -2.18
C TRP A 323 -8.51 -3.53 -3.07
N ILE A 324 -9.04 -4.21 -4.10
CA ILE A 324 -10.09 -3.66 -4.98
C ILE A 324 -11.36 -3.38 -4.18
N LEU A 325 -11.78 -4.29 -3.31
CA LEU A 325 -12.98 -4.10 -2.47
C LEU A 325 -12.78 -2.98 -1.45
N ALA A 326 -11.63 -2.91 -0.78
CA ALA A 326 -11.29 -1.86 0.17
C ALA A 326 -11.30 -0.48 -0.49
N THR A 327 -10.67 -0.37 -1.67
CA THR A 327 -10.66 0.86 -2.48
C THR A 327 -12.08 1.30 -2.87
N ARG A 328 -12.92 0.37 -3.32
CA ARG A 328 -14.32 0.69 -3.66
C ARG A 328 -15.16 1.08 -2.45
N SER A 329 -14.92 0.47 -1.29
CA SER A 329 -15.64 0.81 -0.05
C SER A 329 -15.33 2.24 0.37
N GLU A 330 -14.05 2.61 0.33
CA GLU A 330 -13.59 3.95 0.66
C GLU A 330 -14.18 5.02 -0.28
N TRP A 331 -14.15 4.79 -1.60
CA TRP A 331 -14.72 5.76 -2.55
C TRP A 331 -16.22 5.94 -2.41
N ARG A 332 -16.95 4.88 -2.04
CA ARG A 332 -18.39 4.98 -1.74
C ARG A 332 -18.66 5.84 -0.50
N ARG A 333 -17.79 5.75 0.52
CA ARG A 333 -17.89 6.60 1.71
C ARG A 333 -17.60 8.06 1.37
N ALA A 334 -16.54 8.31 0.59
CA ALA A 334 -16.15 9.66 0.19
C ALA A 334 -17.17 10.36 -0.73
N GLY A 335 -18.01 9.59 -1.46
CA GLY A 335 -19.05 10.12 -2.34
C GLY A 335 -20.46 10.15 -1.75
N ALA A 336 -20.67 9.67 -0.51
CA ALA A 336 -21.97 9.71 0.15
C ALA A 336 -22.18 11.08 0.83
N PRO A 337 -23.34 11.74 0.65
CA PRO A 337 -23.65 12.92 1.45
C PRO A 337 -23.72 12.54 2.94
N ALA A 338 -23.11 13.39 3.78
CA ALA A 338 -23.05 13.23 5.24
C ALA A 338 -24.45 13.25 5.89
#